data_AF-A0A011NV53-F1
#
_entry.id   AF-A0A011NV53-F1
#
_cell.length_a   1.000
_cell.length_b   1.000
_cell.length_c   1.000
_cell.angle_alpha   90.00
_cell.angle_beta   90.00
_cell.angle_gamma   90.00
#
_symmetry.space_group_name_H-M   'P 1'
#
loop_
_entity.id
_entity.type
_entity.pdbx_description
1 polymer ?
#
loop_
_entity_poly.entity_id
_entity_poly.type
_entity_poly.pdbx_seq_one_letter_code
_entity_poly.pdbx_strand_id
1 'polypeptide(L)'
;MLGGALMAPLYAVADRIPLGLDINRGIFVQEIWQARKPRLCVANRTGKDQTLLVSRWRSRAHPAEPLLQWPIEAGSTVCHKAGKLAGEALIEYRLADGGAALGLLHAPGAPATETLEGSGFASLMGINGTCPTPGTWTEQASLWIKGGQVASLDLLTTVGADGALLEFPVDTRLDLPLLKPRSAESSSLLIEHDGTRLAIKSRPDTVAATVHRVRLEFDVPEVKQPTMYLLSGRQRILQTGWQCFVRGILVEP
;
A
#
# COMPACT_ATOMS: atom_id res chain seq x y z
N MET A 1 9.82 10.03 -56.51
CA MET A 1 8.89 9.69 -55.41
C MET A 1 9.72 9.07 -54.29
N LEU A 2 9.99 9.81 -53.21
CA LEU A 2 10.71 9.34 -52.04
C LEU A 2 9.72 9.36 -50.87
N GLY A 3 9.30 8.17 -50.44
CA GLY A 3 8.42 7.99 -49.30
C GLY A 3 9.19 8.21 -48.00
N GLY A 4 8.91 9.30 -47.32
CA GLY A 4 9.40 9.56 -45.97
C GLY A 4 8.68 8.66 -44.98
N ALA A 5 9.40 7.69 -44.43
CA ALA A 5 8.95 6.92 -43.28
C ALA A 5 8.84 7.87 -42.07
N LEU A 6 7.61 8.16 -41.65
CA LEU A 6 7.30 8.77 -40.37
C LEU A 6 7.71 7.80 -39.26
N MET A 7 8.91 8.01 -38.72
CA MET A 7 9.33 7.42 -37.44
C MET A 7 8.39 7.97 -36.36
N ALA A 8 7.41 7.16 -35.96
CA ALA A 8 6.64 7.41 -34.75
C ALA A 8 7.61 7.47 -33.56
N PRO A 9 7.51 8.47 -32.68
CA PRO A 9 8.35 8.50 -31.49
C PRO A 9 8.03 7.27 -30.65
N LEU A 10 9.03 6.42 -30.45
CA LEU A 10 9.07 5.41 -29.41
C LEU A 10 8.82 6.13 -28.08
N TYR A 11 7.57 6.07 -27.61
CA TYR A 11 7.25 6.37 -26.23
C TYR A 11 7.97 5.32 -25.40
N ALA A 12 9.13 5.68 -24.85
CA ALA A 12 9.58 5.06 -23.63
C ALA A 12 8.48 5.36 -22.61
N VAL A 13 7.55 4.41 -22.47
CA VAL A 13 6.63 4.35 -21.34
C VAL A 13 7.57 4.30 -20.15
N ALA A 14 7.79 5.45 -19.50
CA ALA A 14 8.47 5.47 -18.23
C ALA A 14 7.73 4.45 -17.38
N ASP A 15 8.41 3.35 -17.05
CA ASP A 15 7.80 2.23 -16.37
C ASP A 15 7.02 2.79 -15.19
N ARG A 16 5.72 2.51 -15.20
CA ARG A 16 4.80 2.94 -14.17
C ARG A 16 5.33 2.30 -12.89
N ILE A 17 6.13 3.00 -12.11
CA ILE A 17 6.58 2.52 -10.80
C ILE A 17 5.38 2.72 -9.92
N PRO A 18 4.66 1.65 -9.61
CA PRO A 18 3.55 1.80 -8.73
C PRO A 18 4.15 1.67 -7.30
N LEU A 19 3.48 2.13 -6.24
CA LEU A 19 4.07 2.37 -4.91
C LEU A 19 5.14 1.33 -4.48
N GLY A 20 6.19 1.82 -3.83
CA GLY A 20 7.50 1.17 -3.75
C GLY A 20 8.51 2.12 -4.39
N LEU A 21 9.06 3.05 -3.62
CA LEU A 21 9.85 4.16 -4.17
C LEU A 21 11.30 3.70 -4.46
N ASP A 22 11.44 2.58 -5.15
CA ASP A 22 12.67 1.84 -5.45
C ASP A 22 13.19 0.98 -4.27
N ILE A 23 12.93 -0.33 -4.37
CA ILE A 23 13.47 -1.34 -3.44
C ILE A 23 15.00 -1.28 -3.34
N ASN A 24 15.68 -0.98 -4.44
CA ASN A 24 17.14 -0.93 -4.47
C ASN A 24 17.67 0.28 -3.68
N ARG A 25 16.81 1.26 -3.38
CA ARG A 25 17.14 2.44 -2.58
C ARG A 25 16.60 2.37 -1.15
N GLY A 26 15.87 1.31 -0.81
CA GLY A 26 15.35 1.10 0.53
C GLY A 26 14.31 2.14 0.96
N ILE A 27 13.60 2.76 0.01
CA ILE A 27 12.52 3.72 0.30
C ILE A 27 11.18 3.10 -0.09
N PHE A 28 10.27 3.01 0.87
CA PHE A 28 8.95 2.45 0.67
C PHE A 28 7.90 3.47 1.06
N VAL A 29 6.82 3.57 0.28
CA VAL A 29 5.70 4.47 0.59
C VAL A 29 4.42 3.69 0.60
N GLN A 30 3.54 4.03 1.54
CA GLN A 30 2.19 3.51 1.66
C GLN A 30 1.22 4.68 1.85
N GLU A 31 0.13 4.66 1.08
CA GLU A 31 -0.98 5.59 1.23
C GLU A 31 -1.97 5.11 2.29
N ILE A 32 -2.42 6.03 3.15
CA ILE A 32 -3.38 5.78 4.24
C ILE A 32 -4.37 6.94 4.29
N TRP A 33 -5.64 6.63 4.48
CA TRP A 33 -6.74 7.58 4.56
C TRP A 33 -7.31 7.62 5.97
N GLN A 34 -7.70 8.81 6.42
CA GLN A 34 -8.50 8.99 7.62
C GLN A 34 -9.53 10.09 7.34
N ALA A 35 -10.82 9.79 7.45
CA ALA A 35 -11.89 10.75 7.17
C ALA A 35 -11.67 11.52 5.84
N ARG A 36 -11.37 10.80 4.76
CA ARG A 36 -11.04 11.32 3.41
C ARG A 36 -9.83 12.25 3.33
N LYS A 37 -8.96 12.24 4.33
CA LYS A 37 -7.68 12.96 4.30
C LYS A 37 -6.55 11.97 4.05
N PRO A 38 -5.79 12.13 2.94
CA PRO A 38 -4.70 11.22 2.65
C PRO A 38 -3.48 11.54 3.49
N ARG A 39 -2.75 10.48 3.81
CA ARG A 39 -1.45 10.45 4.44
C ARG A 39 -0.56 9.53 3.62
N LEU A 40 0.71 9.91 3.52
CA LEU A 40 1.73 9.07 2.94
C LEU A 40 2.73 8.72 4.03
N CYS A 41 2.89 7.43 4.26
CA CYS A 41 3.83 6.88 5.22
C CYS A 41 5.03 6.34 4.48
N VAL A 42 6.22 6.80 4.86
CA VAL A 42 7.48 6.55 4.17
C VAL A 42 8.40 5.81 5.12
N ALA A 43 8.89 4.64 4.71
CA ALA A 43 9.95 3.91 5.42
C ALA A 43 11.28 4.15 4.71
N ASN A 44 12.30 4.52 5.48
CA ASN A 44 13.70 4.60 5.06
C ASN A 44 14.46 3.43 5.69
N ARG A 45 14.85 2.45 4.89
CA ARG A 45 15.61 1.28 5.34
C ARG A 45 17.12 1.49 5.27
N THR A 46 17.56 2.63 4.75
CA THR A 46 18.98 2.93 4.66
C THR A 46 19.56 3.29 6.02
N GLY A 47 20.87 3.12 6.18
CA GLY A 47 21.61 3.51 7.39
C GLY A 47 21.93 5.01 7.48
N LYS A 48 21.31 5.84 6.63
CA LYS A 48 21.50 7.30 6.62
C LYS A 48 20.17 8.03 6.51
N ASP A 49 20.11 9.21 7.10
CA ASP A 49 18.96 10.09 6.97
C ASP A 49 18.75 10.47 5.50
N GLN A 50 17.48 10.54 5.09
CA GLN A 50 17.06 10.91 3.76
C GLN A 50 16.12 12.09 3.81
N THR A 51 16.11 12.88 2.74
CA THR A 51 15.04 13.87 2.51
C THR A 51 14.36 13.56 1.20
N LEU A 52 13.06 13.29 1.27
CA LEU A 52 12.22 13.04 0.11
C LEU A 52 11.64 14.36 -0.40
N LEU A 53 12.00 14.72 -1.62
CA LEU A 53 11.40 15.82 -2.36
C LEU A 53 10.20 15.29 -3.13
N VAL A 54 9.06 15.98 -2.97
CA VAL A 54 7.80 15.64 -3.61
C VAL A 54 7.39 16.82 -4.49
N SER A 55 7.27 16.61 -5.79
CA SER A 55 7.00 17.67 -6.76
C SER A 55 5.91 17.26 -7.76
N ARG A 56 5.34 18.24 -8.46
CA ARG A 56 4.42 17.94 -9.57
C ARG A 56 5.21 17.31 -10.72
N TRP A 57 4.72 16.22 -11.29
CA TRP A 57 5.33 15.73 -12.51
C TRP A 57 4.98 16.65 -13.68
N ARG A 58 5.98 17.36 -14.21
CA ARG A 58 5.83 18.10 -15.46
C ARG A 58 6.33 17.23 -16.60
N SER A 59 5.48 17.02 -17.60
CA SER A 59 5.88 16.52 -18.91
C SER A 59 6.96 17.46 -19.49
N ARG A 60 8.24 17.10 -19.29
CA ARG A 60 9.43 17.54 -20.06
C ARG A 60 10.06 18.92 -19.83
N ALA A 61 9.74 19.71 -18.80
CA ALA A 61 10.44 20.98 -18.59
C ALA A 61 10.75 21.29 -17.12
N HIS A 62 12.04 21.14 -16.77
CA HIS A 62 12.69 21.48 -15.50
C HIS A 62 12.27 20.65 -14.28
N PRO A 63 13.19 20.42 -13.31
CA PRO A 63 12.78 19.89 -12.01
C PRO A 63 11.74 20.86 -11.45
N ALA A 64 10.51 20.36 -11.27
CA ALA A 64 9.47 21.15 -10.65
C ALA A 64 9.91 21.50 -9.22
N GLU A 65 9.64 22.74 -8.80
CA GLU A 65 9.86 23.15 -7.42
C GLU A 65 9.18 22.14 -6.48
N PRO A 66 9.87 21.64 -5.44
CA PRO A 66 9.30 20.68 -4.53
C PRO A 66 8.10 21.31 -3.83
N LEU A 67 6.94 20.67 -3.97
CA LEU A 67 5.73 21.02 -3.22
C LEU A 67 5.94 20.75 -1.73
N LEU A 68 6.65 19.66 -1.42
CA LEU A 68 6.93 19.20 -0.07
C LEU A 68 8.35 18.64 0.02
N GLN A 69 8.93 18.76 1.20
CA GLN A 69 10.21 18.14 1.57
C GLN A 69 10.00 17.41 2.89
N TRP A 70 10.31 16.12 2.91
CA TRP A 70 10.05 15.26 4.04
C TRP A 70 11.35 14.63 4.53
N PRO A 71 11.88 15.06 5.69
CA PRO A 71 13.00 14.38 6.32
C PRO A 71 12.54 13.02 6.87
N ILE A 72 13.38 12.00 6.69
CA ILE A 72 13.13 10.63 7.11
C ILE A 72 14.42 10.07 7.70
N GLU A 73 14.41 9.81 9.00
CA GLU A 73 15.56 9.26 9.72
C GLU A 73 15.97 7.88 9.21
N ALA A 74 17.24 7.54 9.35
CA ALA A 74 17.80 6.23 9.04
C ALA A 74 17.04 5.09 9.73
N GLY A 75 16.67 4.04 8.97
CA GLY A 75 15.97 2.87 9.48
C GLY A 75 14.53 3.14 9.99
N SER A 76 13.99 4.35 9.86
CA SER A 76 12.76 4.78 10.50
C SER A 76 11.60 4.92 9.51
N THR A 77 10.39 5.09 10.05
CA THR A 77 9.17 5.32 9.28
C THR A 77 8.48 6.59 9.76
N VAL A 78 8.04 7.42 8.82
CA VAL A 78 7.35 8.68 9.11
C VAL A 78 6.06 8.77 8.30
N CYS A 79 5.06 9.48 8.80
CA CYS A 79 3.80 9.69 8.09
C CYS A 79 3.51 11.18 7.93
N HIS A 80 3.32 11.60 6.69
CA HIS A 80 3.03 12.99 6.34
C HIS A 80 1.60 13.14 5.82
N LYS A 81 0.95 14.24 6.22
CA LYS A 81 -0.34 14.64 5.62
C LYS A 81 -0.09 14.98 4.14
N ALA A 82 -0.83 14.33 3.26
CA ALA A 82 -0.67 14.45 1.81
C ALA A 82 -1.78 15.28 1.14
N GLY A 83 -2.63 15.96 1.92
CA GLY A 83 -3.76 16.73 1.39
C GLY A 83 -3.37 17.84 0.41
N LYS A 84 -2.15 18.40 0.51
CA LYS A 84 -1.62 19.39 -0.45
C LYS A 84 -1.31 18.80 -1.84
N LEU A 85 -1.30 17.48 -1.97
CA LEU A 85 -1.09 16.79 -3.25
C LEU A 85 -2.42 16.48 -3.96
N ALA A 86 -3.57 16.63 -3.27
CA ALA A 86 -4.87 16.29 -3.82
C ALA A 86 -5.19 17.15 -5.06
N GLY A 87 -5.71 16.52 -6.10
CA GLY A 87 -6.06 17.17 -7.38
C GLY A 87 -4.92 17.21 -8.41
N GLU A 88 -3.70 16.83 -8.04
CA GLU A 88 -2.61 16.68 -9.00
C GLU A 88 -2.76 15.37 -9.80
N ALA A 89 -2.42 15.37 -11.08
CA ALA A 89 -2.54 14.17 -11.90
C ALA A 89 -1.46 13.12 -11.54
N LEU A 90 -0.22 13.57 -11.41
CA LEU A 90 0.96 12.75 -11.15
C LEU A 90 1.98 13.56 -10.32
N ILE A 91 2.60 12.88 -9.37
CA ILE A 91 3.57 13.40 -8.40
C ILE A 91 4.89 12.66 -8.58
N GLU A 92 5.99 13.40 -8.66
CA GLU A 92 7.35 12.86 -8.69
C GLU A 92 7.97 12.85 -7.29
N TYR A 93 8.69 11.77 -6.98
CA TYR A 93 9.42 11.59 -5.72
C TYR A 93 10.91 11.44 -6.00
N ARG A 94 11.75 12.20 -5.29
CA ARG A 94 13.20 12.24 -5.48
C ARG A 94 13.93 12.37 -4.15
N LEU A 95 15.17 11.90 -4.07
CA LEU A 95 16.03 12.22 -2.94
C LEU A 95 16.66 13.61 -3.12
N ALA A 96 16.77 14.37 -2.02
CA ALA A 96 17.23 15.76 -2.05
C ALA A 96 18.73 15.94 -2.35
N ASP A 97 19.56 14.91 -2.17
CA ASP A 97 21.02 14.94 -2.32
C ASP A 97 21.50 14.96 -3.78
N GLY A 98 20.75 15.62 -4.67
CA GLY A 98 20.93 15.53 -6.13
C GLY A 98 20.43 14.20 -6.71
N GLY A 99 19.68 13.44 -5.89
CA GLY A 99 19.39 12.04 -6.10
C GLY A 99 18.45 11.71 -7.25
N ALA A 100 18.50 10.43 -7.61
CA ALA A 100 17.69 9.82 -8.64
C ALA A 100 16.18 9.96 -8.36
N ALA A 101 15.40 9.97 -9.43
CA ALA A 101 13.96 9.78 -9.32
C ALA A 101 13.68 8.40 -8.71
N LEU A 102 12.90 8.39 -7.63
CA LEU A 102 12.41 7.16 -7.00
C LEU A 102 11.18 6.62 -7.73
N GLY A 103 10.42 7.51 -8.38
CA GLY A 103 9.28 7.15 -9.20
C GLY A 103 8.24 8.25 -9.32
N LEU A 104 7.19 7.93 -10.07
CA LEU A 104 6.02 8.76 -10.28
C LEU A 104 4.80 8.04 -9.72
N LEU A 105 3.98 8.73 -8.93
CA LEU A 105 2.72 8.18 -8.41
C LEU A 105 1.55 9.10 -8.77
N HIS A 106 0.37 8.53 -8.90
CA HIS A 106 -0.85 9.35 -8.88
C HIS A 106 -0.95 10.07 -7.54
N ALA A 107 -1.49 11.28 -7.56
CA ALA A 107 -1.85 11.91 -6.31
C ALA A 107 -2.90 11.06 -5.58
N PRO A 108 -2.90 11.07 -4.23
CA PRO A 108 -3.92 10.39 -3.46
C PRO A 108 -5.32 10.81 -3.91
N GLY A 109 -6.10 9.87 -4.44
CA GLY A 109 -7.48 10.05 -4.86
C GLY A 109 -8.44 9.57 -3.77
N ALA A 110 -9.39 10.42 -3.38
CA ALA A 110 -10.33 10.06 -2.33
C ALA A 110 -11.08 8.77 -2.70
N PRO A 111 -11.18 7.80 -1.77
CA PRO A 111 -12.01 6.62 -1.94
C PRO A 111 -13.43 6.94 -2.43
N ALA A 112 -13.96 6.08 -3.31
CA ALA A 112 -15.40 6.03 -3.51
C ALA A 112 -16.07 5.72 -2.17
N THR A 113 -17.16 6.44 -1.90
CA THR A 113 -17.82 6.76 -0.64
C THR A 113 -18.20 5.63 0.34
N GLU A 114 -17.95 4.36 0.06
CA GLU A 114 -18.64 3.24 0.72
C GLU A 114 -17.99 2.74 2.02
N THR A 115 -16.76 3.13 2.35
CA THR A 115 -15.97 2.50 3.44
C THR A 115 -15.21 3.48 4.35
N LEU A 116 -15.53 4.78 4.33
CA LEU A 116 -14.83 5.79 5.16
C LEU A 116 -15.77 6.55 6.11
N GLU A 117 -16.87 5.94 6.55
CA GLU A 117 -17.80 6.59 7.48
C GLU A 117 -17.28 6.60 8.93
N GLY A 118 -16.20 5.87 9.23
CA GLY A 118 -15.58 5.78 10.56
C GLY A 118 -14.40 6.74 10.82
N SER A 119 -14.01 6.85 12.09
CA SER A 119 -12.81 7.59 12.56
C SER A 119 -11.48 6.85 12.33
N GLY A 120 -11.56 5.61 11.86
CA GLY A 120 -10.42 4.72 11.61
C GLY A 120 -9.53 5.17 10.46
N PHE A 121 -8.36 4.55 10.40
CA PHE A 121 -7.44 4.66 9.28
C PHE A 121 -7.72 3.53 8.32
N ALA A 122 -7.86 3.86 7.04
CA ALA A 122 -8.06 2.86 6.01
C ALA A 122 -6.98 2.96 4.94
N SER A 123 -6.76 1.86 4.25
CA SER A 123 -6.16 1.90 2.93
C SER A 123 -7.00 1.06 2.00
N LEU A 124 -7.29 1.63 0.84
CA LEU A 124 -7.60 0.82 -0.31
C LEU A 124 -6.31 0.13 -0.68
N MET A 125 -6.31 -1.21 -0.67
CA MET A 125 -5.22 -2.00 -1.22
C MET A 125 -3.82 -1.74 -0.65
N GLY A 126 -3.21 -2.77 -0.10
CA GLY A 126 -1.79 -2.71 0.16
C GLY A 126 -1.00 -2.31 -1.09
N ILE A 127 -0.14 -1.27 -1.00
CA ILE A 127 0.66 -0.65 -2.05
C ILE A 127 -0.08 -0.55 -3.40
N ASN A 128 -0.51 0.65 -3.80
CA ASN A 128 -0.99 0.90 -5.17
C ASN A 128 0.10 0.50 -6.19
N GLY A 129 0.19 -0.77 -6.56
CA GLY A 129 1.09 -1.13 -7.62
C GLY A 129 1.53 -2.53 -7.97
N THR A 130 1.62 -3.49 -7.05
CA THR A 130 2.08 -4.80 -7.52
C THR A 130 1.00 -5.54 -8.32
N CYS A 131 -0.28 -5.30 -8.03
CA CYS A 131 -1.46 -5.65 -8.83
C CYS A 131 -2.67 -4.93 -8.22
N PRO A 132 -3.41 -4.05 -8.93
CA PRO A 132 -4.67 -3.54 -8.41
C PRO A 132 -5.72 -4.67 -8.39
N THR A 133 -6.17 -5.02 -7.19
CA THR A 133 -7.25 -5.93 -6.84
C THR A 133 -8.45 -5.11 -6.37
N PRO A 134 -9.45 -4.91 -7.24
CA PRO A 134 -10.66 -4.20 -6.85
C PRO A 134 -11.35 -4.89 -5.66
N GLY A 135 -11.88 -4.11 -4.71
CA GLY A 135 -12.87 -4.60 -3.75
C GLY A 135 -12.39 -5.00 -2.35
N THR A 136 -11.12 -4.79 -2.01
CA THR A 136 -10.60 -5.08 -0.65
C THR A 136 -10.02 -3.84 0.02
N TRP A 137 -10.59 -3.51 1.18
CA TRP A 137 -10.15 -2.45 2.08
C TRP A 137 -9.52 -3.04 3.33
N THR A 138 -8.66 -2.24 3.94
CA THR A 138 -8.08 -2.52 5.22
C THR A 138 -8.36 -1.34 6.14
N GLU A 139 -8.92 -1.61 7.32
CA GLU A 139 -9.23 -0.64 8.36
C GLU A 139 -8.49 -0.96 9.66
N GLN A 140 -8.09 0.08 10.37
CA GLN A 140 -7.45 0.00 11.69
C GLN A 140 -7.88 1.19 12.54
N ALA A 141 -8.01 1.00 13.85
CA ALA A 141 -8.48 2.05 14.74
C ALA A 141 -7.45 3.19 14.93
N SER A 142 -6.17 2.85 14.94
CA SER A 142 -5.05 3.79 15.11
C SER A 142 -4.09 3.70 13.93
N LEU A 143 -3.40 4.80 13.59
CA LEU A 143 -2.39 4.81 12.54
C LEU A 143 -1.17 4.00 12.94
N TRP A 144 -0.68 4.27 14.14
CA TRP A 144 0.45 3.59 14.77
C TRP A 144 -0.09 2.53 15.73
N ILE A 145 0.55 1.37 15.68
CA ILE A 145 0.33 0.27 16.59
C ILE A 145 1.53 0.23 17.53
N LYS A 146 1.29 0.23 18.84
CA LYS A 146 2.38 0.09 19.81
C LYS A 146 3.02 -1.30 19.69
N GLY A 147 4.34 -1.39 19.75
CA GLY A 147 5.08 -2.66 19.76
C GLY A 147 4.89 -3.46 21.04
N GLY A 148 5.17 -4.76 20.98
CA GLY A 148 5.12 -5.66 22.15
C GLY A 148 3.71 -6.05 22.61
N GLN A 149 2.68 -5.82 21.80
CA GLN A 149 1.29 -6.20 22.11
C GLN A 149 0.64 -6.98 20.97
N VAL A 150 -0.51 -7.58 21.25
CA VAL A 150 -1.39 -8.10 20.21
C VAL A 150 -2.13 -6.92 19.58
N ALA A 151 -2.13 -6.85 18.25
CA ALA A 151 -2.90 -5.86 17.51
C ALA A 151 -3.85 -6.53 16.54
N SER A 152 -4.86 -5.79 16.11
CA SER A 152 -5.82 -6.28 15.13
C SER A 152 -6.09 -5.29 14.02
N LEU A 153 -6.43 -5.83 12.85
CA LEU A 153 -6.75 -5.07 11.66
C LEU A 153 -7.93 -5.72 10.96
N ASP A 154 -8.87 -4.90 10.54
CA ASP A 154 -10.08 -5.34 9.85
C ASP A 154 -9.84 -5.30 8.35
N LEU A 155 -9.98 -6.44 7.69
CA LEU A 155 -10.09 -6.54 6.25
C LEU A 155 -11.56 -6.49 5.87
N LEU A 156 -11.93 -5.54 5.01
CA LEU A 156 -13.23 -5.51 4.38
C LEU A 156 -13.07 -5.99 2.95
N THR A 157 -13.67 -7.12 2.61
CA THR A 157 -13.58 -7.71 1.27
C THR A 157 -14.98 -7.95 0.73
N THR A 158 -15.20 -7.66 -0.55
CA THR A 158 -16.34 -8.22 -1.26
C THR A 158 -15.97 -9.58 -1.82
N VAL A 159 -16.90 -10.53 -1.77
CA VAL A 159 -16.74 -11.80 -2.46
C VAL A 159 -17.61 -11.78 -3.72
N GLY A 160 -17.02 -12.11 -4.87
CA GLY A 160 -17.79 -12.45 -6.07
C GLY A 160 -18.50 -13.81 -5.91
N ALA A 161 -19.48 -14.08 -6.78
CA ALA A 161 -20.32 -15.30 -6.72
C ALA A 161 -19.53 -16.63 -6.70
N ASP A 162 -18.26 -16.65 -7.11
CA ASP A 162 -17.41 -17.84 -7.22
C ASP A 162 -16.14 -17.82 -6.33
N GLY A 163 -16.20 -17.18 -5.15
CA GLY A 163 -15.27 -17.48 -4.04
C GLY A 163 -13.91 -16.77 -4.08
N ALA A 164 -13.87 -15.49 -3.72
CA ALA A 164 -12.62 -14.79 -3.42
C ALA A 164 -11.95 -15.44 -2.19
N LEU A 165 -10.85 -16.15 -2.45
CA LEU A 165 -10.02 -16.85 -1.48
C LEU A 165 -8.85 -15.93 -1.15
N LEU A 166 -8.78 -15.38 0.07
CA LEU A 166 -7.60 -14.61 0.52
C LEU A 166 -6.61 -15.56 1.17
N GLU A 167 -5.31 -15.36 0.95
CA GLU A 167 -4.25 -16.18 1.56
C GLU A 167 -3.10 -15.34 2.11
N PHE A 168 -2.58 -15.74 3.27
CA PHE A 168 -1.47 -15.11 3.98
C PHE A 168 -0.53 -16.13 4.63
N PRO A 169 0.75 -15.77 4.88
CA PRO A 169 1.46 -14.73 4.17
C PRO A 169 1.79 -15.19 2.74
N VAL A 170 2.01 -14.25 1.83
CA VAL A 170 2.65 -14.53 0.54
C VAL A 170 4.05 -13.93 0.56
N ASP A 171 5.04 -14.69 0.08
CA ASP A 171 6.40 -14.16 -0.03
C ASP A 171 6.44 -13.00 -1.01
N THR A 172 7.05 -11.91 -0.58
CA THR A 172 7.22 -10.70 -1.37
C THR A 172 8.69 -10.45 -1.63
N ARG A 173 8.99 -9.81 -2.77
CA ARG A 173 10.35 -9.37 -3.07
C ARG A 173 10.76 -8.13 -2.28
N LEU A 174 9.83 -7.48 -1.59
CA LEU A 174 10.09 -6.26 -0.82
C LEU A 174 10.93 -6.56 0.42
N ASP A 175 12.02 -5.82 0.60
CA ASP A 175 12.93 -5.94 1.75
C ASP A 175 12.42 -5.17 2.98
N LEU A 176 11.22 -5.54 3.42
CA LEU A 176 10.61 -5.08 4.66
C LEU A 176 10.19 -6.29 5.50
N PRO A 177 10.27 -6.19 6.85
CA PRO A 177 9.92 -7.31 7.71
C PRO A 177 8.44 -7.66 7.57
N LEU A 178 8.14 -8.95 7.37
CA LEU A 178 6.77 -9.45 7.28
C LEU A 178 6.14 -9.55 8.68
N LEU A 179 4.91 -9.05 8.81
CA LEU A 179 4.04 -9.27 9.97
C LEU A 179 2.97 -10.29 9.58
N LYS A 180 3.09 -11.50 10.14
CA LYS A 180 2.20 -12.63 9.82
C LYS A 180 0.98 -12.61 10.74
N PRO A 181 -0.25 -12.73 10.21
CA PRO A 181 -1.42 -12.91 11.06
C PRO A 181 -1.26 -14.20 11.89
N ARG A 182 -1.51 -14.11 13.19
CA ARG A 182 -1.52 -15.29 14.09
C ARG A 182 -2.87 -16.01 14.07
N SER A 183 -3.94 -15.25 13.81
CA SER A 183 -5.32 -15.71 13.80
C SER A 183 -6.17 -14.77 12.94
N ALA A 184 -7.35 -15.25 12.54
CA ALA A 184 -8.37 -14.43 11.92
C ALA A 184 -9.77 -14.88 12.37
N GLU A 185 -10.70 -13.95 12.41
CA GLU A 185 -12.10 -14.21 12.71
C GLU A 185 -13.02 -13.53 11.70
N SER A 186 -14.12 -14.21 11.35
CA SER A 186 -15.19 -13.65 10.53
C SER A 186 -16.51 -14.36 10.85
N SER A 187 -17.60 -13.59 10.91
CA SER A 187 -18.94 -14.13 11.10
C SER A 187 -19.56 -14.68 9.82
N SER A 188 -19.06 -14.28 8.64
CA SER A 188 -19.69 -14.54 7.34
C SER A 188 -18.80 -15.30 6.35
N LEU A 189 -17.50 -15.44 6.66
CA LEU A 189 -16.54 -16.21 5.87
C LEU A 189 -16.03 -17.41 6.68
N LEU A 190 -15.44 -18.37 5.98
CA LEU A 190 -14.73 -19.50 6.55
C LEU A 190 -13.25 -19.13 6.69
N ILE A 191 -12.67 -19.42 7.86
CA ILE A 191 -11.25 -19.22 8.12
C ILE A 191 -10.60 -20.60 8.28
N GLU A 192 -9.55 -20.85 7.52
CA GLU A 192 -8.70 -22.03 7.64
C GLU A 192 -7.28 -21.61 7.99
N HIS A 193 -6.66 -22.32 8.93
CA HIS A 193 -5.29 -22.10 9.32
C HIS A 193 -4.57 -23.44 9.48
N ASP A 194 -3.53 -23.66 8.69
CA ASP A 194 -2.75 -24.92 8.69
C ASP A 194 -1.42 -24.80 9.47
N GLY A 195 -1.22 -23.69 10.20
CA GLY A 195 -0.01 -23.39 10.95
C GLY A 195 1.05 -22.65 10.13
N THR A 196 0.99 -22.73 8.80
CA THR A 196 1.92 -22.01 7.90
C THR A 196 1.22 -20.95 7.07
N ARG A 197 -0.07 -21.14 6.83
CA ARG A 197 -0.91 -20.30 5.99
C ARG A 197 -2.27 -20.07 6.65
N LEU A 198 -2.75 -18.84 6.49
CA LEU A 198 -4.12 -18.45 6.79
C LEU A 198 -4.87 -18.26 5.47
N ALA A 199 -6.01 -18.94 5.32
CA ALA A 199 -6.88 -18.83 4.16
C ALA A 199 -8.30 -18.40 4.58
N ILE A 200 -8.87 -17.46 3.84
CA ILE A 200 -10.23 -16.94 4.05
C ILE A 200 -11.07 -17.34 2.84
N LYS A 201 -12.14 -18.10 3.04
CA LYS A 201 -13.00 -18.62 1.97
C LYS A 201 -14.45 -18.20 2.14
N SER A 202 -15.19 -18.20 1.03
CA SER A 202 -16.65 -18.18 1.07
C SER A 202 -17.21 -19.47 1.67
N ARG A 203 -18.35 -19.32 2.33
CA ARG A 203 -19.24 -20.42 2.70
C ARG A 203 -20.25 -20.66 1.56
N PRO A 204 -20.91 -21.83 1.51
CA PRO A 204 -21.96 -22.09 0.52
C PRO A 204 -23.11 -21.08 0.54
N ASP A 205 -23.36 -20.45 1.69
CA ASP A 205 -24.41 -19.44 1.93
C ASP A 205 -23.88 -17.98 1.88
N THR A 206 -22.62 -17.77 1.49
CA THR A 206 -22.06 -16.41 1.37
C THR A 206 -22.79 -15.64 0.26
N VAL A 207 -23.39 -14.51 0.63
CA VAL A 207 -24.08 -13.63 -0.30
C VAL A 207 -23.08 -12.80 -1.10
N ALA A 208 -23.07 -12.97 -2.42
CA ALA A 208 -22.23 -12.19 -3.32
C ALA A 208 -22.47 -10.68 -3.18
N ALA A 209 -21.43 -9.87 -3.39
CA ALA A 209 -21.46 -8.41 -3.33
C ALA A 209 -21.80 -7.78 -1.96
N THR A 210 -21.90 -8.58 -0.89
CA THR A 210 -21.88 -8.06 0.48
C THR A 210 -20.44 -7.74 0.89
N VAL A 211 -20.24 -6.65 1.63
CA VAL A 211 -18.94 -6.35 2.25
C VAL A 211 -18.79 -7.25 3.49
N HIS A 212 -17.82 -8.16 3.45
CA HIS A 212 -17.47 -9.04 4.56
C HIS A 212 -16.34 -8.45 5.37
N ARG A 213 -16.45 -8.53 6.69
CA ARG A 213 -15.38 -8.15 7.62
C ARG A 213 -14.64 -9.39 8.11
N VAL A 214 -13.32 -9.32 8.05
CA VAL A 214 -12.41 -10.30 8.65
C VAL A 214 -11.43 -9.56 9.53
N ARG A 215 -11.44 -9.88 10.82
CA ARG A 215 -10.46 -9.30 11.75
C ARG A 215 -9.24 -10.22 11.79
N LEU A 216 -8.08 -9.67 11.45
CA LEU A 216 -6.79 -10.33 11.58
C LEU A 216 -6.14 -9.91 12.89
N GLU A 217 -5.52 -10.84 13.62
CA GLU A 217 -4.69 -10.52 14.77
C GLU A 217 -3.21 -10.81 14.50
N PHE A 218 -2.34 -10.05 15.15
CA PHE A 218 -0.89 -10.11 14.99
C PHE A 218 -0.20 -9.99 16.34
N ASP A 219 0.87 -10.75 16.54
CA ASP A 219 1.84 -10.46 17.59
C ASP A 219 2.82 -9.42 17.06
N VAL A 220 2.75 -8.19 17.58
CA VAL A 220 3.53 -7.06 17.06
C VAL A 220 4.88 -7.00 17.77
N PRO A 221 6.02 -7.09 17.06
CA PRO A 221 7.32 -7.04 17.71
C PRO A 221 7.56 -5.70 18.42
N GLU A 222 8.34 -5.73 19.49
CA GLU A 222 8.90 -4.51 20.06
C GLU A 222 9.85 -3.85 19.05
N VAL A 223 9.75 -2.54 18.92
CA VAL A 223 10.61 -1.74 18.04
C VAL A 223 11.23 -0.61 18.83
N LYS A 224 12.47 -0.26 18.49
CA LYS A 224 13.17 0.88 19.13
C LYS A 224 12.87 2.22 18.48
N GLN A 225 12.35 2.18 17.26
CA GLN A 225 12.00 3.34 16.46
C GLN A 225 10.79 3.02 15.58
N PRO A 226 10.04 4.04 15.12
CA PRO A 226 8.92 3.85 14.20
C PRO A 226 9.31 2.98 13.00
N THR A 227 8.60 1.87 12.80
CA THR A 227 8.95 0.83 11.81
C THR A 227 7.73 0.44 11.00
N MET A 228 7.92 0.29 9.69
CA MET A 228 6.92 -0.29 8.80
C MET A 228 7.17 -1.79 8.63
N TYR A 229 6.19 -2.60 9.03
CA TYR A 229 6.10 -4.00 8.66
C TYR A 229 5.21 -4.19 7.43
N LEU A 230 5.32 -5.35 6.79
CA LEU A 230 4.46 -5.74 5.68
C LEU A 230 3.52 -6.87 6.06
N LEU A 231 2.23 -6.63 5.87
CA LEU A 231 1.25 -7.70 5.68
C LEU A 231 1.20 -8.03 4.19
N SER A 232 1.62 -9.23 3.78
CA SER A 232 1.52 -9.66 2.39
C SER A 232 0.53 -10.81 2.23
N GLY A 233 -0.32 -10.71 1.23
CA GLY A 233 -1.26 -11.77 0.88
C GLY A 233 -1.58 -11.80 -0.60
N ARG A 234 -2.48 -12.69 -0.99
CA ARG A 234 -3.06 -12.73 -2.33
C ARG A 234 -4.55 -12.95 -2.28
N GLN A 235 -5.25 -12.43 -3.27
CA GLN A 235 -6.67 -12.58 -3.47
C GLN A 235 -6.94 -13.24 -4.81
N ARG A 236 -7.89 -14.16 -4.84
CA ARG A 236 -8.41 -14.69 -6.10
C ARG A 236 -9.46 -13.76 -6.70
N ILE A 237 -9.26 -13.38 -7.95
CA ILE A 237 -10.18 -12.62 -8.78
C ILE A 237 -10.62 -13.49 -9.96
N LEU A 238 -11.92 -13.51 -10.24
CA LEU A 238 -12.50 -14.40 -11.25
C LEU A 238 -11.90 -14.21 -12.64
N GLN A 239 -11.65 -12.96 -13.04
CA GLN A 239 -11.22 -12.62 -14.38
C GLN A 239 -9.70 -12.74 -14.57
N THR A 240 -8.91 -12.49 -13.52
CA THR A 240 -7.45 -12.33 -13.61
C THR A 240 -6.67 -13.37 -12.81
N GLY A 241 -7.35 -14.27 -12.09
CA GLY A 241 -6.71 -15.28 -11.25
C GLY A 241 -6.21 -14.71 -9.92
N TRP A 242 -5.03 -15.15 -9.49
CA TRP A 242 -4.44 -14.70 -8.23
C TRP A 242 -3.75 -13.34 -8.39
N GLN A 243 -4.02 -12.43 -7.46
CA GLN A 243 -3.35 -11.14 -7.38
C GLN A 243 -2.78 -10.91 -5.98
N CYS A 244 -1.52 -10.52 -5.91
CA CYS A 244 -0.85 -10.22 -4.65
C CYS A 244 -1.15 -8.80 -4.19
N PHE A 245 -1.27 -8.62 -2.88
CA PHE A 245 -1.33 -7.30 -2.23
C PHE A 245 -0.39 -7.27 -1.03
N VAL A 246 0.08 -6.07 -0.68
CA VAL A 246 1.08 -5.86 0.38
C VAL A 246 0.79 -4.59 1.16
N ARG A 247 0.44 -4.67 2.43
CA ARG A 247 0.02 -3.55 3.26
C ARG A 247 1.11 -3.18 4.24
N GLY A 248 1.53 -1.91 4.24
CA GLY A 248 2.36 -1.35 5.31
C GLY A 248 1.60 -1.25 6.63
N ILE A 249 2.12 -1.87 7.69
CA ILE A 249 1.65 -1.79 9.08
C ILE A 249 2.66 -0.98 9.87
N LEU A 250 2.20 0.09 10.51
CA LEU A 250 3.07 1.06 11.17
C LEU A 250 3.13 0.76 12.65
N VAL A 251 4.34 0.54 13.15
CA VAL A 251 4.60 0.17 14.53
C VAL A 251 5.46 1.25 15.19
N GLU A 252 5.07 1.69 16.38
CA GLU A 252 5.84 2.61 17.21
C GLU A 252 6.29 1.91 18.51
N PRO A 253 7.35 2.40 19.18
CA PRO A 253 7.83 1.85 20.45
C PRO A 253 6.75 1.76 21.55
#